data_AF-A0A950RNH8-F1
#
_entry.id   AF-A0A950RNH8-F1
#
_cell.length_a   1.000
_cell.length_b   1.000
_cell.length_c   1.000
_cell.angle_alpha   90.00
_cell.angle_beta   90.00
_cell.angle_gamma   90.00
#
_symmetry.space_group_name_H-M   'P 1'
#
loop_
_entity.id
_entity.type
_entity.pdbx_description
1 polymer ?
#
loop_
_entity_poly.entity_id
_entity_poly.type
_entity_poly.pdbx_seq_one_letter_code
_entity_poly.pdbx_strand_id
1 'polypeptide(L)'
;MVDEPRPPQGPDQPTTPPPGPGPEPAERAPQPPQASGPMPESFADRLIQTPPSLPPGAPAPPPPGEEEIRHPDGRMEHPSVRFEKTDASFPWVLGLLLGAMAFAAVVHYVILLFFYEYAGYQNAVKKSPFPLAAESSKDLSRPPLPAQPRLEQVERVSDPEHPADAYAGLAAKEDALNRYGTTGDKNFVHVPIQKAIEQLSNKLPSRPAPAEAQPKDQHKENGLVDSGESNSGRMFRGKPKWYEH
;
A
#
# COMPACT_ATOMS: atom_id res chain seq x y z
N MET A 1 61.30 0.88 46.64
CA MET A 1 60.87 1.82 45.58
C MET A 1 59.42 1.52 45.32
N VAL A 2 58.54 2.39 45.82
CA VAL A 2 57.09 2.24 45.70
C VAL A 2 56.67 3.26 44.64
N ASP A 3 56.16 2.78 43.51
CA ASP A 3 55.65 3.61 42.43
C ASP A 3 54.23 4.08 42.76
N GLU A 4 54.05 5.39 42.74
CA GLU A 4 52.81 6.09 43.05
C GLU A 4 51.99 6.29 41.76
N PRO A 5 50.73 5.80 41.68
CA PRO A 5 49.94 5.91 40.47
C PRO A 5 49.36 7.32 40.29
N ARG A 6 49.62 7.88 39.10
CA ARG A 6 49.19 9.21 38.65
C ARG A 6 47.66 9.23 38.39
N PRO A 7 46.95 10.32 38.73
CA PRO A 7 45.50 10.40 38.55
C PRO A 7 45.10 10.58 37.06
N PRO A 8 43.93 10.06 36.65
CA PRO A 8 43.43 10.15 35.28
C PRO A 8 42.95 11.56 34.93
N GLN A 9 43.29 11.99 33.70
CA GLN A 9 42.85 13.25 33.09
C GLN A 9 41.34 13.22 32.82
N GLY A 10 40.65 14.31 33.17
CA GLY A 10 39.21 14.48 32.93
C GLY A 10 38.90 14.73 31.45
N PRO A 11 37.73 14.29 30.95
CA PRO A 11 37.32 14.48 29.56
C PRO A 11 36.51 15.77 29.40
N ASP A 12 37.15 16.85 28.97
CA ASP A 12 36.45 18.02 28.44
C ASP A 12 37.02 18.34 27.07
N GLN A 13 36.30 17.96 26.00
CA GLN A 13 36.00 18.85 24.87
C GLN A 13 34.71 18.36 24.17
N PRO A 14 33.65 19.18 24.11
CA PRO A 14 32.45 18.86 23.34
C PRO A 14 32.72 19.08 21.85
N THR A 15 32.80 17.99 21.10
CA THR A 15 32.73 18.01 19.63
C THR A 15 31.32 18.39 19.21
N THR A 16 31.20 19.50 18.48
CA THR A 16 29.94 19.96 17.89
C THR A 16 29.49 18.96 16.82
N PRO A 17 28.26 18.42 16.87
CA PRO A 17 27.79 17.49 15.84
C PRO A 17 27.51 18.24 14.53
N PRO A 18 27.71 17.58 13.37
CA PRO A 18 27.45 18.15 12.07
C PRO A 18 25.94 18.39 11.85
N PRO A 19 25.57 19.42 11.07
CA PRO A 19 24.17 19.70 10.75
C PRO A 19 23.54 18.54 9.98
N GLY A 20 22.41 18.04 10.46
CA GLY A 20 21.68 16.92 9.88
C GLY A 20 21.09 17.22 8.49
N PRO A 21 20.79 16.18 7.70
CA PRO A 21 20.24 16.31 6.36
C PRO A 21 18.87 16.99 6.44
N GLY A 22 18.73 18.08 5.67
CA GLY A 22 17.49 18.84 5.58
C GLY A 22 16.33 18.02 5.00
N PRO A 23 15.09 18.48 5.21
CA PRO A 23 13.90 17.77 4.77
C PRO A 23 13.90 17.56 3.24
N GLU A 24 13.64 16.32 2.84
CA GLU A 24 13.45 15.94 1.44
C GLU A 24 12.36 16.82 0.80
N PRO A 25 12.61 17.40 -0.39
CA PRO A 25 11.64 18.20 -1.09
C PRO A 25 10.46 17.33 -1.51
N ALA A 26 9.27 17.72 -1.06
CA ALA A 26 7.99 17.10 -1.37
C ALA A 26 7.86 16.80 -2.88
N GLU A 27 7.57 15.54 -3.18
CA GLU A 27 7.32 15.00 -4.50
C GLU A 27 6.31 15.88 -5.25
N ARG A 28 6.80 16.53 -6.30
CA ARG A 28 6.05 17.51 -7.09
C ARG A 28 5.04 16.75 -7.94
N ALA A 29 3.75 16.91 -7.63
CA ALA A 29 2.66 16.35 -8.41
C ALA A 29 2.81 16.69 -9.92
N PRO A 30 2.48 15.75 -10.82
CA PRO A 30 2.60 15.96 -12.25
C PRO A 30 1.70 17.09 -12.72
N GLN A 31 2.30 18.16 -13.25
CA GLN A 31 1.55 19.24 -13.89
C GLN A 31 0.89 18.73 -15.18
N PRO A 32 -0.39 19.04 -15.41
CA PRO A 32 -1.03 18.76 -16.69
C PRO A 32 -0.33 19.55 -17.82
N PRO A 33 -0.28 19.00 -19.05
CA PRO A 33 0.38 19.65 -20.18
C PRO A 33 -0.31 20.98 -20.48
N GLN A 34 0.43 22.08 -20.31
CA GLN A 34 -0.01 23.40 -20.77
C GLN A 34 0.01 23.40 -22.31
N ALA A 35 -1.18 23.28 -22.91
CA ALA A 35 -1.40 23.53 -24.32
C ALA A 35 -1.48 25.05 -24.55
N SER A 36 -0.33 25.71 -24.59
CA SER A 36 -0.20 27.12 -24.93
C SER A 36 0.72 27.29 -26.13
N GLY A 37 0.25 26.80 -27.28
CA GLY A 37 0.74 27.23 -28.58
C GLY A 37 -0.23 28.25 -29.18
N PRO A 38 0.24 29.38 -29.74
CA PRO A 38 -0.62 30.31 -30.46
C PRO A 38 -1.21 29.58 -31.68
N MET A 39 -2.53 29.51 -31.75
CA MET A 39 -3.25 29.05 -32.94
C MET A 39 -2.87 29.95 -34.12
N PRO A 40 -2.50 29.42 -35.29
CA PRO A 40 -2.28 30.24 -36.47
C PRO A 40 -3.58 30.94 -36.84
N GLU A 41 -3.56 32.28 -36.87
CA GLU A 41 -4.71 33.17 -37.14
C GLU A 41 -5.33 33.01 -38.55
N SER A 42 -4.93 32.02 -39.35
CA SER A 42 -5.33 31.91 -40.76
C SER A 42 -6.60 31.07 -41.02
N PHE A 43 -7.36 30.66 -39.99
CA PHE A 43 -8.58 29.85 -40.18
C PHE A 43 -9.88 30.65 -40.09
N ALA A 44 -9.89 31.85 -39.52
CA ALA A 44 -11.11 32.66 -39.39
C ALA A 44 -11.58 33.24 -40.74
N ASP A 45 -10.65 33.57 -41.65
CA ASP A 45 -10.99 34.18 -42.94
C ASP A 45 -11.54 33.20 -43.98
N ARG A 46 -11.51 31.88 -43.71
CA ARG A 46 -11.98 30.86 -44.66
C ARG A 46 -13.42 30.39 -44.43
N LEU A 47 -14.10 30.85 -43.38
CA LEU A 47 -15.45 30.42 -43.02
C LEU A 47 -16.58 31.38 -43.49
N ILE A 48 -16.24 32.45 -44.22
CA ILE A 48 -17.24 33.39 -44.77
C ILE A 48 -17.14 33.47 -46.31
N GLN A 49 -16.92 32.34 -46.98
CA GLN A 49 -17.40 32.20 -48.35
C GLN A 49 -18.81 31.64 -48.29
N THR A 50 -19.79 32.53 -48.19
CA THR A 50 -21.19 32.19 -48.44
C THR A 50 -21.25 31.64 -49.87
N PRO A 51 -21.63 30.36 -50.08
CA PRO A 51 -21.77 29.84 -51.43
C PRO A 51 -22.78 30.70 -52.19
N PRO A 52 -22.54 30.99 -53.49
CA PRO A 52 -23.46 31.79 -54.28
C PRO A 52 -24.86 31.19 -54.20
N SER A 53 -25.82 32.00 -53.81
CA SER A 53 -27.23 31.62 -53.72
C SER A 53 -27.68 31.02 -55.05
N LEU A 54 -27.95 29.71 -55.06
CA LEU A 54 -28.50 29.02 -56.23
C LEU A 54 -29.84 29.64 -56.62
N PRO A 55 -30.12 29.79 -57.93
CA PRO A 55 -31.39 30.33 -58.41
C PRO A 55 -32.56 29.43 -57.94
N PRO A 56 -33.66 30.03 -57.46
CA PRO A 56 -34.84 29.29 -57.02
C PRO A 56 -35.46 28.57 -58.23
N GLY A 57 -35.32 27.24 -58.28
CA GLY A 57 -35.89 26.41 -59.35
C GLY A 57 -34.90 25.47 -60.05
N ALA A 58 -33.61 25.52 -59.74
CA ALA A 58 -32.71 24.45 -60.15
C ALA A 58 -33.03 23.18 -59.36
N PRO A 59 -33.27 22.01 -60.01
CA PRO A 59 -33.35 20.74 -59.28
C PRO A 59 -32.05 20.59 -58.50
N ALA A 60 -32.15 20.33 -57.20
CA ALA A 60 -30.99 20.07 -56.36
C ALA A 60 -30.11 19.04 -57.09
N PRO A 61 -28.78 19.27 -57.22
CA PRO A 61 -27.92 18.23 -57.74
C PRO A 61 -28.20 16.97 -56.91
N PRO A 62 -28.35 15.80 -57.54
CA PRO A 62 -28.48 14.57 -56.77
C PRO A 62 -27.34 14.56 -55.75
N PRO A 63 -27.60 14.23 -54.47
CA PRO A 63 -26.52 14.14 -53.48
C PRO A 63 -25.38 13.36 -54.13
N PRO A 64 -24.11 13.81 -54.01
CA PRO A 64 -22.99 13.14 -54.66
C PRO A 64 -23.15 11.67 -54.34
N GLY A 65 -23.49 10.89 -55.37
CA GLY A 65 -23.89 9.50 -55.19
C GLY A 65 -22.75 8.86 -54.41
N GLU A 66 -23.09 8.21 -53.31
CA GLU A 66 -22.14 7.43 -52.53
C GLU A 66 -21.35 6.61 -53.54
N GLU A 67 -20.09 7.01 -53.76
CA GLU A 67 -19.29 6.49 -54.86
C GLU A 67 -18.90 5.08 -54.42
N GLU A 68 -19.78 4.12 -54.76
CA GLU A 68 -19.62 2.71 -54.46
C GLU A 68 -18.43 2.23 -55.29
N ILE A 69 -17.27 2.14 -54.64
CA ILE A 69 -16.06 1.65 -55.28
C ILE A 69 -16.22 0.14 -55.40
N ARG A 70 -16.50 -0.31 -56.62
CA ARG A 70 -16.48 -1.74 -56.96
C ARG A 70 -15.08 -2.14 -57.35
N HIS A 71 -14.45 -2.93 -56.50
CA HIS A 71 -13.17 -3.55 -56.80
C HIS A 71 -13.33 -4.64 -57.87
N PRO A 72 -12.29 -4.90 -58.68
CA PRO A 72 -12.32 -5.91 -59.75
C PRO A 72 -12.50 -7.35 -59.23
N ASP A 73 -12.35 -7.57 -57.93
CA ASP A 73 -12.60 -8.84 -57.24
C ASP A 73 -14.07 -9.00 -56.78
N GLY A 74 -14.93 -8.02 -57.08
CA GLY A 74 -16.35 -8.01 -56.72
C GLY A 74 -16.64 -7.48 -55.31
N ARG A 75 -15.64 -6.95 -54.60
CA ARG A 75 -15.87 -6.28 -53.31
C ARG A 75 -16.45 -4.88 -53.52
N MET A 76 -17.44 -4.55 -52.69
CA MET A 76 -18.02 -3.21 -52.60
C MET A 76 -17.47 -2.56 -51.34
N GLU A 77 -16.70 -1.49 -51.50
CA GLU A 77 -16.22 -0.68 -50.38
C GLU A 77 -16.99 0.65 -50.36
N HIS A 78 -17.44 1.05 -49.17
CA HIS A 78 -18.15 2.29 -48.93
C HIS A 78 -17.23 3.25 -48.17
N PRO A 79 -16.45 4.12 -48.86
CA PRO A 79 -15.45 4.97 -48.22
C PRO A 79 -16.06 5.99 -47.23
N SER A 80 -17.37 6.21 -47.30
CA SER A 80 -18.14 7.05 -46.37
C SER A 80 -18.47 6.37 -45.05
N VAL A 81 -18.34 5.04 -44.94
CA VAL A 81 -18.70 4.26 -43.76
C VAL A 81 -17.45 3.96 -42.96
N ARG A 82 -17.37 4.48 -41.73
CA ARG A 82 -16.20 4.31 -40.85
C ARG A 82 -15.97 2.86 -40.39
N PHE A 83 -16.98 1.99 -40.48
CA PHE A 83 -16.93 0.60 -40.04
C PHE A 83 -17.70 -0.31 -41.00
N GLU A 84 -16.99 -1.20 -41.68
CA GLU A 84 -17.59 -2.24 -42.50
C GLU A 84 -17.67 -3.57 -41.72
N LYS A 85 -18.69 -4.38 -42.02
CA LYS A 85 -18.81 -5.73 -41.41
C LYS A 85 -17.62 -6.64 -41.76
N THR A 86 -16.84 -6.27 -42.77
CA THR A 86 -15.66 -6.99 -43.25
C THR A 86 -14.40 -6.65 -42.45
N ASP A 87 -14.39 -5.52 -41.72
CA ASP A 87 -13.19 -5.02 -41.01
C ASP A 87 -12.75 -5.94 -39.87
N ALA A 88 -13.68 -6.69 -39.29
CA ALA A 88 -13.40 -7.66 -38.24
C ALA A 88 -13.99 -9.02 -38.63
N SER A 89 -13.11 -10.00 -38.89
CA SER A 89 -13.55 -11.37 -39.07
C SER A 89 -14.10 -11.91 -37.74
N PHE A 90 -15.42 -12.07 -37.65
CA PHE A 90 -16.12 -12.66 -36.51
C PHE A 90 -15.44 -13.93 -35.93
N PRO A 91 -15.00 -14.93 -36.73
CA PRO A 91 -14.36 -16.12 -36.17
C PRO A 91 -13.06 -15.83 -35.43
N TRP A 92 -12.29 -14.82 -35.85
CA TRP A 92 -11.05 -14.44 -35.19
C TRP A 92 -11.31 -13.77 -33.84
N VAL A 93 -12.28 -12.84 -33.80
CA VAL A 93 -12.69 -12.18 -32.56
C VAL A 93 -13.22 -13.20 -31.56
N LEU A 94 -14.04 -14.14 -32.03
CA LEU A 94 -14.55 -15.23 -31.19
C LEU A 94 -13.42 -16.14 -30.69
N GLY A 95 -12.46 -16.48 -31.56
CA GLY A 95 -11.28 -17.27 -31.19
C GLY A 95 -10.43 -16.59 -30.11
N LEU A 96 -10.20 -15.28 -30.23
CA LEU A 96 -9.50 -14.48 -29.21
C LEU A 96 -10.25 -14.49 -27.87
N LEU A 97 -11.58 -14.34 -27.90
CA LEU A 97 -12.40 -14.32 -26.69
C LEU A 97 -12.39 -15.68 -25.97
N LEU A 98 -12.52 -16.78 -26.72
CA LEU A 98 -12.40 -18.13 -26.19
C LEU A 98 -10.99 -18.41 -25.64
N GLY A 99 -9.95 -17.95 -26.34
CA GLY A 99 -8.56 -18.07 -25.90
C GLY A 99 -8.30 -17.33 -24.58
N ALA A 100 -8.78 -16.10 -24.47
CA ALA A 100 -8.68 -15.31 -23.24
C ALA A 100 -9.41 -15.98 -22.06
N MET A 101 -10.61 -16.52 -22.30
CA MET A 101 -11.39 -17.25 -21.31
C MET A 101 -10.67 -18.52 -20.84
N ALA A 102 -10.10 -19.31 -21.77
CA ALA A 102 -9.33 -20.50 -21.44
C ALA A 102 -8.08 -20.16 -20.63
N PHE A 103 -7.36 -19.09 -21.01
CA PHE A 103 -6.19 -18.61 -20.28
C PHE A 103 -6.54 -18.20 -18.84
N ALA A 104 -7.62 -17.44 -18.66
CA ALA A 104 -8.10 -17.06 -17.32
C ALA A 104 -8.46 -18.28 -16.46
N ALA A 105 -9.11 -19.29 -17.04
CA ALA A 105 -9.44 -20.53 -16.35
C ALA A 105 -8.18 -21.30 -15.91
N VAL A 106 -7.14 -21.35 -16.74
CA VAL A 106 -5.86 -21.99 -16.39
C VAL A 106 -5.19 -21.25 -15.24
N VAL A 107 -5.10 -19.92 -15.29
CA VAL A 107 -4.52 -19.11 -14.21
C VAL A 107 -5.29 -19.33 -12.90
N HIS A 108 -6.62 -19.30 -12.95
CA HIS A 108 -7.47 -19.54 -11.79
C HIS A 108 -7.26 -20.94 -11.20
N TYR A 109 -7.16 -21.97 -12.05
CA TYR A 109 -6.89 -23.34 -11.64
C TYR A 109 -5.53 -23.47 -10.93
N VAL A 110 -4.48 -22.84 -11.46
CA VAL A 110 -3.15 -22.83 -10.82
C VAL A 110 -3.20 -22.16 -9.45
N ILE A 111 -3.92 -21.04 -9.33
CA ILE A 111 -4.11 -20.36 -8.04
C ILE A 111 -4.86 -21.27 -7.05
N LEU A 112 -5.93 -21.93 -7.47
CA LEU A 112 -6.66 -22.89 -6.63
C LEU A 112 -5.79 -24.05 -6.17
N LEU A 113 -4.99 -24.62 -7.08
CA LEU A 113 -4.05 -25.70 -6.76
C LEU A 113 -3.04 -25.24 -5.69
N PHE A 114 -2.46 -24.05 -5.88
CA PHE A 114 -1.54 -23.46 -4.93
C PHE A 114 -2.18 -23.31 -3.53
N PHE A 115 -3.39 -22.76 -3.44
CA PHE A 115 -4.07 -22.60 -2.15
C PHE A 115 -4.40 -23.94 -1.49
N TYR A 116 -4.77 -24.95 -2.26
CA TYR A 116 -5.09 -26.27 -1.75
C TYR A 116 -3.86 -26.96 -1.14
N GLU A 117 -2.72 -26.93 -1.85
CA GLU A 117 -1.46 -27.46 -1.34
C GLU A 117 -0.93 -26.66 -0.14
N TYR A 118 -1.03 -25.33 -0.23
CA TYR A 118 -0.57 -24.43 0.82
C TYR A 118 -1.37 -24.61 2.12
N ALA A 119 -2.68 -24.86 2.03
CA ALA A 119 -3.50 -25.20 3.19
C ALA A 119 -3.02 -26.49 3.87
N GLY A 120 -2.68 -27.52 3.08
CA GLY A 120 -2.08 -28.75 3.59
C GLY A 120 -0.74 -28.52 4.30
N TYR A 121 0.14 -27.71 3.69
CA TYR A 121 1.42 -27.32 4.27
C TYR A 121 1.25 -26.55 5.59
N GLN A 122 0.37 -25.54 5.59
CA GLN A 122 0.05 -24.76 6.78
C GLN A 122 -0.51 -25.63 7.89
N ASN A 123 -1.40 -26.57 7.57
CA ASN A 123 -1.90 -27.52 8.55
C ASN A 123 -0.79 -28.44 9.09
N ALA A 124 0.16 -28.86 8.26
CA ALA A 124 1.30 -29.68 8.71
C ALA A 124 2.24 -28.89 9.63
N VAL A 125 2.55 -27.63 9.31
CA VAL A 125 3.45 -26.78 10.12
C VAL A 125 2.77 -26.28 11.39
N LYS A 126 1.47 -25.96 11.32
CA LYS A 126 0.67 -25.48 12.45
C LYS A 126 0.12 -26.59 13.35
N LYS A 127 0.39 -27.87 13.05
CA LYS A 127 0.19 -28.96 14.01
C LYS A 127 1.16 -28.76 15.17
N SER A 128 0.81 -27.86 16.10
CA SER A 128 1.47 -27.75 17.37
C SER A 128 1.26 -29.06 18.14
N PRO A 129 2.27 -29.52 18.91
CA PRO A 129 2.12 -30.69 19.78
C PRO A 129 1.05 -30.49 20.86
N PHE A 130 0.61 -29.25 21.07
CA PHE A 130 -0.57 -28.91 21.84
C PHE A 130 -1.73 -28.68 20.85
N PRO A 131 -2.59 -29.68 20.59
CA PRO A 131 -3.85 -29.39 19.93
C PRO A 131 -4.59 -28.40 20.83
N LEU A 132 -4.78 -27.17 20.37
CA LEU A 132 -5.75 -26.25 20.98
C LEU A 132 -7.08 -26.99 20.90
N ALA A 133 -7.46 -27.59 22.02
CA ALA A 133 -8.52 -28.57 22.09
C ALA A 133 -9.83 -27.95 21.60
N ALA A 134 -10.24 -28.30 20.38
CA ALA A 134 -11.64 -28.19 19.97
C ALA A 134 -12.54 -29.16 20.78
N GLU A 135 -11.96 -29.95 21.69
CA GLU A 135 -12.65 -30.96 22.49
C GLU A 135 -13.11 -30.48 23.88
N SER A 136 -12.73 -29.28 24.35
CA SER A 136 -13.05 -28.91 25.74
C SER A 136 -14.49 -28.40 26.00
N SER A 137 -15.37 -28.39 25.00
CA SER A 137 -16.80 -28.01 25.19
C SER A 137 -17.77 -29.18 25.17
N LYS A 138 -17.30 -30.41 24.87
CA LYS A 138 -18.14 -31.62 24.89
C LYS A 138 -17.96 -32.46 26.15
N ASP A 139 -17.05 -32.10 27.03
CA ASP A 139 -16.94 -32.72 28.35
C ASP A 139 -18.05 -32.17 29.25
N LEU A 140 -19.21 -32.86 29.22
CA LEU A 140 -20.42 -32.60 30.02
C LEU A 140 -20.18 -32.64 31.54
N SER A 141 -18.96 -32.94 31.98
CA SER A 141 -18.58 -33.01 33.39
C SER A 141 -18.01 -31.70 33.96
N ARG A 142 -17.70 -30.69 33.13
CA ARG A 142 -17.23 -29.39 33.61
C ARG A 142 -18.33 -28.33 33.53
N PRO A 143 -18.52 -27.53 34.60
CA PRO A 143 -19.42 -26.39 34.55
C PRO A 143 -18.98 -25.44 33.41
N PRO A 144 -19.93 -24.89 32.63
CA PRO A 144 -19.61 -24.01 31.52
C PRO A 144 -18.75 -22.87 32.05
N LEU A 145 -17.53 -22.74 31.50
CA LEU A 145 -16.69 -21.60 31.84
C LEU A 145 -17.47 -20.32 31.48
N PRO A 146 -17.49 -19.30 32.36
CA PRO A 146 -18.11 -18.03 32.03
C PRO A 146 -17.49 -17.52 30.73
N ALA A 147 -18.34 -17.00 29.84
CA ALA A 147 -17.89 -16.45 28.56
C ALA A 147 -16.73 -15.49 28.81
N GLN A 148 -15.56 -15.80 28.25
CA GLN A 148 -14.40 -14.92 28.39
C GLN A 148 -14.81 -13.53 27.87
N PRO A 149 -14.56 -12.45 28.64
CA PRO A 149 -14.89 -11.10 28.21
C PRO A 149 -14.14 -10.82 26.91
N ARG A 150 -14.87 -10.81 25.79
CA ARG A 150 -14.28 -10.52 24.48
C ARG A 150 -13.89 -9.04 24.46
N LEU A 151 -12.63 -8.76 24.17
CA LEU A 151 -12.09 -7.41 23.99
C LEU A 151 -12.64 -6.69 22.75
N GLU A 152 -13.52 -7.31 21.97
CA GLU A 152 -13.94 -6.81 20.65
C GLU A 152 -15.03 -5.71 20.69
N GLN A 153 -15.50 -5.29 21.87
CA GLN A 153 -16.69 -4.42 21.95
C GLN A 153 -16.59 -3.18 22.85
N VAL A 154 -15.44 -2.86 23.43
CA VAL A 154 -15.35 -1.64 24.26
C VAL A 154 -15.33 -0.37 23.39
N GLU A 155 -14.82 -0.43 22.16
CA GLU A 155 -14.73 0.77 21.28
C GLU A 155 -15.97 1.06 20.43
N ARG A 156 -17.00 0.19 20.41
CA ARG A 156 -18.22 0.42 19.61
C ARG A 156 -19.43 0.91 20.38
N VAL A 157 -19.38 0.93 21.72
CA VAL A 157 -20.55 1.23 22.56
C VAL A 157 -20.43 2.59 23.27
N SER A 158 -19.35 3.34 23.05
CA SER A 158 -19.23 4.72 23.56
C SER A 158 -19.86 5.68 22.54
N ASP A 159 -21.11 6.08 22.81
CA ASP A 159 -21.93 7.09 22.12
C ASP A 159 -22.58 6.74 20.77
N PRO A 160 -23.84 6.24 20.77
CA PRO A 160 -24.68 6.20 19.57
C PRO A 160 -25.11 7.58 19.06
N GLU A 161 -24.85 8.67 19.80
CA GLU A 161 -25.29 10.03 19.43
C GLU A 161 -24.31 10.76 18.49
N HIS A 162 -23.06 10.31 18.36
CA HIS A 162 -22.02 11.02 17.57
C HIS A 162 -21.17 10.10 16.66
N PRO A 163 -21.77 9.39 15.69
CA PRO A 163 -21.01 8.55 14.75
C PRO A 163 -20.17 9.35 13.72
N ALA A 164 -20.26 10.68 13.71
CA ALA A 164 -19.63 11.50 12.67
C ALA A 164 -18.17 11.88 12.96
N ASP A 165 -17.76 12.02 14.23
CA ASP A 165 -16.47 12.64 14.56
C ASP A 165 -15.57 11.75 15.44
N ALA A 166 -15.18 10.59 14.91
CA ALA A 166 -14.10 9.78 15.50
C ALA A 166 -12.83 10.62 15.77
N TYR A 167 -12.57 11.62 14.92
CA TYR A 167 -11.47 12.57 15.09
C TYR A 167 -11.64 13.52 16.28
N ALA A 168 -12.86 13.96 16.61
CA ALA A 168 -13.09 14.80 17.77
C ALA A 168 -12.85 14.03 19.08
N GLY A 169 -13.28 12.75 19.12
CA GLY A 169 -13.00 11.87 20.24
C GLY A 169 -11.50 11.60 20.44
N LEU A 170 -10.75 11.43 19.34
CA LEU A 170 -9.30 11.30 19.39
C LEU A 170 -8.62 12.59 19.86
N ALA A 171 -9.06 13.76 19.38
CA ALA A 171 -8.52 15.04 19.81
C ALA A 171 -8.74 15.30 21.30
N ALA A 172 -9.93 14.99 21.83
CA ALA A 172 -10.21 15.11 23.26
C ALA A 172 -9.36 14.15 24.12
N LYS A 173 -9.10 12.93 23.64
CA LYS A 173 -8.21 11.98 24.30
C LYS A 173 -6.76 12.47 24.29
N GLU A 174 -6.28 12.96 23.15
CA GLU A 174 -4.94 13.53 23.01
C GLU A 174 -4.75 14.74 23.94
N ASP A 175 -5.76 15.61 24.00
CA ASP A 175 -5.80 16.75 24.92
C ASP A 175 -5.75 16.31 26.39
N ALA A 176 -6.49 15.26 26.77
CA ALA A 176 -6.46 14.73 28.12
C ALA A 176 -5.08 14.13 28.48
N LEU A 177 -4.40 13.48 27.52
CA LEU A 177 -3.06 12.92 27.73
C LEU A 177 -1.97 13.99 27.88
N ASN A 178 -2.16 15.17 27.27
CA ASN A 178 -1.17 16.24 27.22
C ASN A 178 -1.36 17.33 28.31
N ARG A 179 -2.35 17.20 29.20
CA ARG A 179 -2.64 18.17 30.26
C ARG A 179 -2.38 17.57 31.64
N TYR A 180 -2.04 18.39 32.63
CA TYR A 180 -1.97 17.92 34.01
C TYR A 180 -3.39 17.66 34.54
N GLY A 181 -3.55 16.61 35.34
CA GLY A 181 -4.84 16.26 35.91
C GLY A 181 -4.72 15.33 37.12
N THR A 182 -5.84 15.12 37.81
CA THR A 182 -5.94 14.09 38.86
C THR A 182 -6.33 12.76 38.21
N THR A 183 -5.66 11.67 38.57
CA THR A 183 -6.13 10.33 38.19
C THR A 183 -7.15 9.80 39.23
N GLY A 184 -7.83 8.70 38.91
CA GLY A 184 -8.74 8.02 39.84
C GLY A 184 -8.04 7.39 41.04
N ASP A 185 -6.71 7.23 40.97
CA ASP A 185 -5.90 6.66 42.03
C ASP A 185 -5.53 7.72 43.08
N LYS A 186 -5.76 7.39 44.36
CA LYS A 186 -5.40 8.26 45.48
C LYS A 186 -3.87 8.43 45.51
N ASN A 187 -3.43 9.70 45.50
CA ASN A 187 -2.02 10.14 45.54
C ASN A 187 -1.25 10.09 44.21
N PHE A 188 -1.91 9.89 43.08
CA PHE A 188 -1.26 9.99 41.77
C PHE A 188 -1.73 11.24 41.03
N VAL A 189 -0.80 11.91 40.35
CA VAL A 189 -1.08 13.06 39.49
C VAL A 189 -0.73 12.65 38.06
N HIS A 190 -1.65 12.92 37.13
CA HIS A 190 -1.40 12.73 35.71
C HIS A 190 -0.40 13.77 35.22
N VAL A 191 0.73 13.31 34.71
CA VAL A 191 1.80 14.13 34.14
C VAL A 191 1.74 13.98 32.62
N PRO A 192 1.73 15.08 31.85
CA PRO A 192 1.75 15.04 30.39
C PRO A 192 2.86 14.14 29.85
N ILE A 193 2.56 13.36 28.81
CA ILE A 193 3.48 12.35 28.27
C ILE A 193 4.83 12.95 27.90
N GLN A 194 4.86 14.13 27.25
CA GLN A 194 6.12 14.76 26.86
C GLN A 194 6.96 15.14 28.08
N LYS A 195 6.32 15.58 29.17
CA LYS A 195 7.01 15.91 30.43
C LYS A 195 7.49 14.66 31.15
N ALA A 196 6.72 13.59 31.12
CA ALA A 196 7.14 12.30 31.67
C ALA A 196 8.37 11.75 30.93
N ILE A 197 8.36 11.78 29.59
CA ILE A 197 9.49 11.35 28.75
C ILE A 197 10.73 12.22 29.02
N GLU A 198 10.57 13.55 29.09
CA GLU A 198 11.68 14.48 29.41
C GLU A 198 12.31 14.15 30.77
N GLN A 199 11.49 13.90 31.79
CA GLN A 199 11.97 13.53 33.13
C GLN A 199 12.62 12.13 33.19
N LEU A 200 12.12 11.18 32.40
CA LEU A 200 12.65 9.82 32.32
C LEU A 200 13.93 9.75 31.50
N SER A 201 14.05 10.53 30.43
CA SER A 201 15.21 10.52 29.53
C SER A 201 16.52 10.79 30.26
N ASN A 202 16.49 11.62 31.30
CA ASN A 202 17.65 11.93 32.14
C ASN A 202 17.99 10.86 33.19
N LYS A 203 17.09 9.88 33.41
CA LYS A 203 17.22 8.85 34.45
C LYS A 203 17.41 7.44 33.89
N LEU A 204 17.11 7.24 32.60
CA LEU A 204 17.32 5.95 31.97
C LEU A 204 18.82 5.75 31.71
N PRO A 205 19.40 4.62 32.11
CA PRO A 205 20.77 4.30 31.73
C PRO A 205 20.80 4.26 30.21
N SER A 206 21.55 5.17 29.59
CA SER A 206 21.84 5.10 28.16
C SER A 206 22.49 3.73 27.93
N ARG A 207 21.78 2.82 27.24
CA ARG A 207 22.38 1.58 26.74
C ARG A 207 23.68 2.02 26.04
N PRO A 208 24.85 1.48 26.43
CA PRO A 208 26.09 1.88 25.79
C PRO A 208 25.88 1.71 24.30
N ALA A 209 25.96 2.82 23.56
CA ALA A 209 25.98 2.78 22.11
C ALA A 209 27.03 1.73 21.73
N PRO A 210 26.70 0.75 20.88
CA PRO A 210 27.64 -0.31 20.54
C PRO A 210 28.91 0.37 20.04
N ALA A 211 29.95 0.32 20.87
CA ALA A 211 31.25 0.86 20.54
C ALA A 211 31.65 0.24 19.21
N GLU A 212 32.02 1.10 18.26
CA GLU A 212 32.41 0.79 16.90
C GLU A 212 33.49 -0.30 16.86
N ALA A 213 33.11 -1.58 16.92
CA ALA A 213 33.99 -2.72 16.68
C ALA A 213 33.23 -4.07 16.63
N GLN A 214 32.01 -4.13 16.09
CA GLN A 214 31.51 -5.41 15.60
C GLN A 214 31.73 -5.49 14.08
N PRO A 215 32.57 -6.43 13.60
CA PRO A 215 32.83 -6.57 12.17
C PRO A 215 31.52 -6.84 11.44
N LYS A 216 31.29 -6.10 10.35
CA LYS A 216 30.07 -6.14 9.50
C LYS A 216 29.72 -7.52 8.92
N ASP A 217 30.55 -8.53 9.18
CA ASP A 217 30.43 -9.87 8.60
C ASP A 217 29.69 -10.89 9.50
N GLN A 218 29.35 -10.55 10.76
CA GLN A 218 28.61 -11.47 11.64
C GLN A 218 27.08 -11.27 11.66
N HIS A 219 26.56 -10.24 10.97
CA HIS A 219 25.13 -9.90 11.02
C HIS A 219 24.22 -10.73 10.09
N LYS A 220 24.71 -11.77 9.42
CA LYS A 220 23.92 -12.49 8.39
C LYS A 220 23.50 -13.92 8.70
N GLU A 221 23.90 -14.53 9.81
CA GLU A 221 23.59 -15.97 10.01
C GLU A 221 22.78 -16.32 11.27
N ASN A 222 22.74 -15.47 12.29
CA ASN A 222 21.86 -15.69 13.45
C ASN A 222 20.75 -14.66 13.43
N GLY A 223 19.54 -15.10 13.06
CA GLY A 223 18.31 -14.30 12.92
C GLY A 223 17.78 -13.68 14.21
N LEU A 224 18.61 -12.90 14.90
CA LEU A 224 18.20 -11.98 15.95
C LEU A 224 18.30 -10.57 15.38
N VAL A 225 17.22 -10.14 14.73
CA VAL A 225 17.05 -8.76 14.28
C VAL A 225 16.70 -7.94 15.52
N ASP A 226 17.72 -7.35 16.15
CA ASP A 226 17.57 -6.47 17.32
C ASP A 226 17.07 -5.10 16.82
N SER A 227 15.78 -4.97 16.51
CA SER A 227 15.16 -3.68 16.12
C SER A 227 13.63 -3.61 16.33
N GLY A 228 13.06 -4.32 17.30
CA GLY A 228 11.68 -4.06 17.79
C GLY A 228 10.51 -4.22 16.79
N GLU A 229 10.77 -4.55 15.54
CA GLU A 229 9.72 -4.88 14.57
C GLU A 229 9.25 -6.31 14.81
N SER A 230 7.92 -6.50 14.86
CA SER A 230 7.28 -7.81 14.97
C SER A 230 7.77 -8.73 13.84
N ASN A 231 8.74 -9.58 14.17
CA ASN A 231 9.17 -10.71 13.35
C ASN A 231 7.99 -11.67 13.21
N SER A 232 7.28 -11.57 12.07
CA SER A 232 6.08 -12.33 11.73
C SER A 232 6.35 -13.83 11.44
N GLY A 233 7.39 -14.41 12.03
CA GLY A 233 7.64 -15.86 12.01
C GLY A 233 8.17 -16.39 10.68
N ARG A 234 8.67 -15.53 9.79
CA ARG A 234 9.39 -15.97 8.58
C ARG A 234 10.85 -16.22 8.91
N MET A 235 11.16 -17.42 9.39
CA MET A 235 12.54 -17.91 9.40
C MET A 235 13.07 -17.96 7.96
N PHE A 236 14.09 -17.14 7.67
CA PHE A 236 14.84 -17.18 6.42
C PHE A 236 15.58 -18.52 6.34
N ARG A 237 15.12 -19.44 5.49
CA ARG A 237 15.89 -20.63 5.14
C ARG A 237 17.03 -20.19 4.22
N GLY A 238 18.23 -20.03 4.78
CA GLY A 238 19.45 -19.97 3.99
C GLY A 238 19.54 -21.18 3.06
N LYS A 239 20.01 -20.99 1.83
CA LYS A 239 20.17 -22.08 0.86
C LYS A 239 21.14 -23.11 1.43
N PRO A 240 20.83 -24.41 1.38
CA PRO A 240 21.71 -25.43 1.92
C PRO A 240 22.97 -25.59 1.05
N LYS A 241 24.12 -25.81 1.71
CA LYS A 241 25.48 -25.84 1.15
C LYS A 241 25.77 -26.87 0.04
N TRP A 242 24.81 -27.68 -0.37
CA TRP A 242 25.01 -28.69 -1.42
C TRP A 242 24.70 -28.19 -2.85
N TYR A 243 24.41 -26.89 -3.02
CA TYR A 243 24.16 -26.27 -4.33
C TYR A 243 25.42 -25.71 -5.02
N GLU A 244 26.60 -25.91 -4.44
CA GLU A 244 27.90 -25.57 -5.04
C GLU A 244 28.67 -26.86 -5.38
N HIS A 245 28.24 -27.54 -6.44
CA HIS A 245 29.06 -28.52 -7.16
C HIS A 245 28.72 -28.50 -8.65
#